data_AF-A0A8D1F3I2-F1
#
_entry.id   AF-A0A8D1F3I2-F1
#
_cell.length_a   1.000
_cell.length_b   1.000
_cell.length_c   1.000
_cell.angle_alpha   90.00
_cell.angle_beta   90.00
_cell.angle_gamma   90.00
#
_symmetry.space_group_name_H-M   'P 1'
#
loop_
_entity.id
_entity.type
_entity.pdbx_description
1 polymer ?
#
loop_
_entity_poly.entity_id
_entity_poly.type
_entity_poly.pdbx_seq_one_letter_code
_entity_poly.pdbx_strand_id
1 'polypeptide(L)'
;MYPSNKKKKVWREEKERLLKMTVEERRKEYTRDYVPLNSIPSWKEEMKGKSQNDEENTQETPQVKKSLSEKVSLYRGDITLLEVDAIVNAGE
;
A
#
# COMPACT_ATOMS: atom_id res chain seq x y z
N MET A 1 19.18 35.29 2.05
CA MET A 1 19.35 34.44 3.25
C MET A 1 18.22 33.42 3.29
N TYR A 2 18.52 32.13 3.13
CA TYR A 2 17.48 31.09 3.08
C TYR A 2 16.85 30.89 4.47
N PRO A 3 15.52 30.94 4.61
CA PRO A 3 14.83 30.64 5.87
C PRO A 3 14.72 29.12 6.06
N SER A 4 15.87 28.42 6.07
CA SER A 4 15.91 26.95 6.05
C SER A 4 15.64 26.30 7.40
N ASN A 5 15.82 27.01 8.52
CA ASN A 5 15.67 26.40 9.86
C ASN A 5 14.22 26.36 10.37
N LYS A 6 13.39 27.35 10.03
CA LYS A 6 11.97 27.36 10.43
C LYS A 6 11.18 26.25 9.75
N LYS A 7 11.34 26.09 8.43
CA LYS A 7 10.68 25.01 7.65
C LYS A 7 11.10 23.62 8.13
N LYS A 8 12.37 23.45 8.54
CA LYS A 8 12.88 22.19 9.10
C LYS A 8 12.23 21.80 10.44
N LYS A 9 11.84 22.79 11.25
CA LYS A 9 11.14 22.54 12.52
C LYS A 9 9.69 22.10 12.26
N VAL A 10 9.01 22.78 11.33
CA VAL A 10 7.59 22.54 11.00
C VAL A 10 7.32 21.11 10.49
N TRP A 11 8.10 20.60 9.53
CA TRP A 11 7.83 19.25 9.00
C TRP A 11 8.12 18.14 10.03
N ARG A 12 9.08 18.36 10.96
CA ARG A 12 9.42 17.38 12.00
C ARG A 12 8.30 17.26 13.03
N GLU A 13 7.79 18.41 13.48
CA GLU A 13 6.65 18.47 14.41
C GLU A 13 5.42 17.82 13.78
N GLU A 14 5.11 18.14 12.52
CA GLU A 14 3.97 17.55 11.82
C GLU A 14 4.14 16.05 11.56
N LYS A 15 5.35 15.61 11.21
CA LYS A 15 5.66 14.17 11.11
C LYS A 15 5.43 13.45 12.43
N GLU A 16 5.92 14.00 13.54
CA GLU A 16 5.76 13.39 14.87
C GLU A 16 4.28 13.34 15.30
N ARG A 17 3.52 14.40 15.02
CA ARG A 17 2.07 14.45 15.25
C ARG A 17 1.35 13.32 14.50
N LEU A 18 1.58 13.23 13.19
CA LEU A 18 0.95 12.23 12.33
C LEU A 18 1.33 10.78 12.67
N LEU A 19 2.55 10.55 13.16
CA LEU A 19 3.00 9.22 13.59
C LEU A 19 2.37 8.75 14.90
N LYS A 20 1.88 9.66 15.74
CA LYS A 20 1.24 9.33 17.03
C LYS A 20 -0.26 9.09 16.92
N MET A 21 -0.88 9.47 15.80
CA MET A 21 -2.31 9.32 15.57
C MET A 21 -2.67 7.89 15.17
N THR A 22 -3.88 7.45 15.52
CA THR A 22 -4.43 6.19 14.99
C THR A 22 -4.90 6.36 13.55
N VAL A 23 -5.14 5.25 12.85
CA VAL A 23 -5.64 5.27 11.47
C VAL A 23 -7.00 5.98 11.39
N GLU A 24 -7.87 5.78 12.37
CA GLU A 24 -9.20 6.40 12.44
C GLU A 24 -9.12 7.91 12.63
N GLU A 25 -8.16 8.39 13.43
CA GLU A 25 -7.92 9.82 13.62
C GLU A 25 -7.35 10.43 12.34
N ARG A 26 -6.39 9.75 11.69
CA ARG A 26 -5.79 10.22 10.43
C ARG A 26 -6.82 10.35 9.31
N ARG A 27 -7.76 9.41 9.20
CA ARG A 27 -8.84 9.45 8.20
C ARG A 27 -9.72 10.69 8.27
N LYS A 28 -9.88 11.30 9.46
CA LYS A 28 -10.63 12.56 9.62
C LYS A 28 -9.95 13.75 8.95
N GLU A 29 -8.64 13.66 8.74
CA GLU A 29 -7.82 14.72 8.14
C GLU A 29 -7.48 14.45 6.66
N TYR A 30 -7.92 13.33 6.08
CA TYR A 30 -7.71 13.07 4.66
C TYR A 30 -8.53 14.03 3.81
N THR A 31 -7.86 14.64 2.83
CA THR A 31 -8.49 15.59 1.89
C THR A 31 -9.12 14.89 0.68
N ARG A 32 -8.80 13.61 0.47
CA ARG A 32 -9.25 12.78 -0.64
C ARG A 32 -9.74 11.44 -0.12
N ASP A 33 -10.45 10.72 -0.97
CA ASP A 33 -10.79 9.32 -0.72
C ASP A 33 -9.53 8.46 -0.55
N TYR A 34 -9.71 7.28 0.02
CA TYR A 34 -8.64 6.34 0.30
C TYR A 34 -9.08 4.90 0.00
N VAL A 35 -8.10 4.06 -0.30
CA VAL A 35 -8.25 2.62 -0.53
C VAL A 35 -7.55 1.89 0.61
N PRO A 36 -8.31 1.28 1.55
CA PRO A 36 -7.72 0.57 2.67
C PRO A 36 -7.06 -0.73 2.21
N LEU A 37 -5.95 -1.12 2.85
CA LEU A 37 -5.21 -2.34 2.51
C LEU A 37 -6.09 -3.60 2.45
N ASN A 38 -7.10 -3.71 3.32
CA ASN A 38 -8.02 -4.84 3.38
C ASN A 38 -8.95 -4.97 2.15
N SER A 39 -9.08 -3.91 1.34
CA SER A 39 -9.88 -3.93 0.11
C SER A 39 -9.09 -4.39 -1.11
N ILE A 40 -7.76 -4.49 -0.98
CA ILE A 40 -6.87 -4.91 -2.06
C ILE A 40 -6.75 -6.43 -2.00
N PRO A 41 -7.23 -7.18 -3.02
CA PRO A 41 -7.13 -8.63 -3.02
C PRO A 41 -5.66 -9.06 -3.13
N SER A 42 -5.31 -10.14 -2.43
CA SER A 42 -4.04 -10.83 -2.63
C SER A 42 -4.00 -11.49 -4.00
N TRP A 43 -2.79 -11.76 -4.52
CA TRP A 43 -2.61 -12.49 -5.77
C TRP A 43 -3.26 -13.87 -5.72
N LYS A 44 -3.24 -14.54 -4.57
CA LYS A 44 -3.96 -15.80 -4.36
C LYS A 44 -5.47 -15.67 -4.57
N GLU A 45 -6.09 -14.60 -4.08
CA GLU A 45 -7.52 -14.34 -4.24
C GLU A 45 -7.86 -13.95 -5.68
N GLU A 46 -7.02 -13.13 -6.31
CA GLU A 46 -7.21 -12.71 -7.70
C GLU A 46 -7.10 -13.89 -8.67
N MET A 47 -6.15 -14.80 -8.46
CA MET A 47 -6.00 -16.01 -9.27
C MET A 47 -7.20 -16.95 -9.13
N LYS A 48 -7.74 -17.14 -7.91
CA LYS A 48 -8.95 -17.96 -7.70
C LYS A 48 -10.18 -17.46 -8.47
N GLY A 49 -10.32 -16.14 -8.61
CA GLY A 49 -11.40 -15.54 -9.41
C GLY A 49 -11.22 -15.71 -10.92
N LYS A 50 -9.97 -15.91 -11.39
CA LYS A 50 -9.64 -16.10 -12.81
C LYS A 50 -9.57 -17.57 -13.23
N SER A 51 -9.31 -18.50 -12.31
CA SER A 51 -9.26 -19.95 -12.56
C SER A 51 -10.59 -20.57 -13.00
N GLN A 52 -11.69 -19.82 -13.07
CA GLN A 52 -12.91 -20.27 -13.74
C GLN A 52 -12.87 -20.11 -15.27
N ASN A 53 -11.88 -19.42 -15.84
CA ASN A 53 -11.84 -19.11 -17.28
C ASN A 53 -10.64 -19.65 -18.07
N ASP A 54 -9.57 -20.14 -17.44
CA ASP A 54 -8.42 -20.70 -18.18
C ASP A 54 -7.90 -21.99 -17.53
N GLU A 55 -8.25 -23.12 -18.15
CA GLU A 55 -7.52 -24.38 -18.02
C GLU A 55 -6.21 -24.29 -18.82
N GLU A 56 -5.18 -23.62 -18.29
CA GLU A 56 -3.82 -23.81 -18.83
C GLU A 56 -2.79 -23.98 -17.70
N ASN A 57 -2.66 -25.26 -17.33
CA ASN A 57 -1.44 -25.94 -16.86
C ASN A 57 -0.20 -25.06 -16.64
N THR A 58 0.07 -24.69 -15.38
CA THR A 58 1.44 -24.37 -14.97
C THR A 58 1.85 -25.37 -13.90
N GLN A 59 2.79 -26.23 -14.27
CA GLN A 59 3.38 -27.29 -13.45
C GLN A 59 3.69 -26.77 -12.04
N GLU A 60 2.97 -27.30 -11.06
CA GLU A 60 3.25 -27.09 -9.65
C GLU A 60 4.62 -27.69 -9.32
N THR A 61 5.66 -26.86 -9.25
CA THR A 61 6.95 -27.30 -8.70
C THR A 61 6.73 -27.70 -7.23
N PRO A 62 6.98 -28.96 -6.86
CA PRO A 62 6.69 -29.43 -5.52
C PRO A 62 7.84 -29.01 -4.62
N GLN A 63 7.67 -28.01 -3.77
CA GLN A 63 8.53 -27.78 -2.60
C GLN A 63 8.08 -26.56 -1.81
N VAL A 64 7.51 -26.79 -0.62
CA VAL A 64 7.84 -26.17 0.69
C VAL A 64 8.32 -24.69 0.69
N LYS A 65 7.85 -23.86 -0.24
CA LYS A 65 8.09 -22.42 -0.26
C LYS A 65 6.85 -21.80 0.34
N LYS A 66 7.03 -21.04 1.44
CA LYS A 66 5.96 -20.24 2.04
C LYS A 66 5.21 -19.53 0.90
N SER A 67 3.91 -19.79 0.78
CA SER A 67 3.09 -19.29 -0.32
C SER A 67 3.16 -17.75 -0.37
N LEU A 68 3.97 -17.21 -1.28
CA LEU A 68 4.17 -15.75 -1.41
C LEU A 68 2.95 -15.06 -2.02
N SER A 69 2.06 -15.82 -2.66
CA SER A 69 0.84 -15.32 -3.30
C SER A 69 -0.16 -14.66 -2.34
N GLU A 70 -0.06 -14.92 -1.03
CA GLU A 70 -0.86 -14.23 -0.01
C GLU A 70 -0.27 -12.89 0.43
N LYS A 71 1.00 -12.62 0.08
CA LYS A 71 1.76 -11.44 0.53
C LYS A 71 1.97 -10.40 -0.55
N VAL A 72 1.52 -10.67 -1.77
CA VAL A 72 1.67 -9.79 -2.92
C VAL A 72 0.31 -9.58 -3.56
N SER A 73 0.11 -8.40 -4.12
CA SER A 73 -1.10 -7.99 -4.84
C SER A 73 -0.67 -7.25 -6.09
N LEU A 74 -1.43 -7.41 -7.18
CA LEU A 74 -1.29 -6.57 -8.36
C LEU A 74 -2.41 -5.52 -8.31
N TYR A 75 -2.05 -4.25 -8.20
CA TYR A 75 -3.01 -3.16 -8.11
C TYR A 75 -2.84 -2.20 -9.30
N ARG A 76 -3.95 -1.88 -9.97
CA ARG A 76 -4.01 -0.88 -11.04
C ARG A 76 -4.89 0.29 -10.59
N GLY A 77 -4.28 1.41 -10.25
CA GLY A 77 -4.97 2.61 -9.80
C GLY A 77 -4.00 3.71 -9.40
N ASP A 78 -4.53 4.79 -8.83
CA ASP A 78 -3.74 5.89 -8.29
C ASP A 78 -3.05 5.46 -6.98
N ILE A 79 -1.71 5.39 -7.00
CA ILE A 79 -0.91 4.98 -5.85
C ILE A 79 -1.05 5.93 -4.65
N THR A 80 -1.45 7.18 -4.88
CA THR A 80 -1.62 8.19 -3.82
C THR A 80 -2.87 7.97 -2.95
N LEU A 81 -3.79 7.11 -3.40
CA LEU A 81 -5.00 6.76 -2.65
C LEU A 81 -4.79 5.54 -1.73
N LEU A 82 -3.67 4.82 -1.83
CA LEU A 82 -3.44 3.62 -1.03
C LEU A 82 -3.16 3.96 0.44
N GLU A 83 -4.02 3.49 1.34
CA GLU A 83 -3.81 3.58 2.79
C GLU A 83 -2.93 2.39 3.24
N VAL A 84 -1.63 2.55 3.03
CA VAL A 84 -0.56 1.61 3.37
C VAL A 84 0.57 2.32 4.10
N ASP A 85 1.40 1.58 4.83
CA ASP A 85 2.47 2.15 5.67
C ASP A 85 3.50 2.96 4.85
N ALA A 86 3.77 2.53 3.62
CA ALA A 86 4.69 3.20 2.73
C ALA A 86 4.29 3.00 1.26
N ILE A 87 4.43 4.08 0.49
CA ILE A 87 4.41 4.05 -0.97
C ILE A 87 5.78 4.47 -1.49
N VAL A 88 6.17 3.92 -2.64
CA VAL A 88 7.43 4.26 -3.29
C VAL A 88 7.18 5.38 -4.29
N ASN A 89 8.01 6.42 -4.24
CA ASN A 89 8.04 7.46 -5.26
C ASN A 89 9.18 7.19 -6.25
N ALA A 90 8.89 7.28 -7.55
CA ALA A 90 9.92 7.26 -8.60
C ALA A 90 10.47 8.69 -8.82
N GLY A 91 11.08 9.24 -7.76
CA GLY A 91 11.69 10.58 -7.79
C GLY A 91 13.13 10.58 -8.30
N GLU A 92 13.63 11.78 -8.59
CA GLU A 92 15.05 12.08 -8.88
C GLU A 92 15.74 12.69 -7.65
#